data_AF-V8P775-F1
#
_entry.id   AF-V8P775-F1
#
_cell.length_a   1.000
_cell.length_b   1.000
_cell.length_c   1.000
_cell.angle_alpha   90.00
_cell.angle_beta   90.00
_cell.angle_gamma   90.00
#
_symmetry.space_group_name_H-M   'P 1'
#
loop_
_entity.id
_entity.type
_entity.pdbx_description
1 polymer ?
#
loop_
_entity_poly.entity_id
_entity_poly.type
_entity_poly.pdbx_seq_one_letter_code
_entity_poly.pdbx_strand_id
1 'polypeptide(L)' 'MSVGNRRLDANLISVVPEKSFEGLPALRHLWLDDNALTEIPVKALNNLPALQAMTLALNRIWHIPDYAFQNLTSLVVL' A
#
# COMPACT_ATOMS: atom_id res chain seq x y z
N MET A 1 -5.68 10.58 19.24
CA MET A 1 -5.62 10.50 17.77
C MET A 1 -5.30 9.07 17.40
N SER A 2 -6.22 8.35 16.74
CA SER A 2 -6.03 6.92 16.47
C SER A 2 -5.02 6.72 15.33
N VAL A 3 -4.10 5.78 15.51
CA VAL A 3 -3.19 5.33 14.44
C VAL A 3 -4.02 4.54 13.42
N GLY A 4 -3.96 4.90 12.14
CA GLY A 4 -4.65 4.19 11.08
C GLY A 4 -3.89 2.91 10.70
N ASN A 5 -4.57 1.77 10.76
CA ASN A 5 -4.04 0.45 10.39
C ASN A 5 -5.04 -0.22 9.44
N ARG A 6 -4.59 -0.70 8.27
CA ARG A 6 -5.44 -1.41 7.31
C ARG A 6 -4.83 -2.77 6.96
N ARG A 7 -5.46 -3.82 7.46
CA ARG A 7 -5.14 -5.21 7.14
C ARG A 7 -6.02 -5.67 6.00
N LEU A 8 -5.40 -6.01 4.88
CA LEU A 8 -6.00 -6.57 3.69
C LEU A 8 -5.24 -7.84 3.25
N ASP A 9 -4.38 -8.37 4.12
CA ASP A 9 -3.60 -9.58 3.91
C ASP A 9 -4.47 -10.85 3.79
N ALA A 10 -3.95 -11.86 3.08
CA ALA A 10 -4.61 -13.16 2.88
C ALA A 10 -5.99 -13.05 2.22
N ASN A 11 -6.05 -12.30 1.13
CA ASN A 11 -7.26 -12.14 0.31
C ASN A 11 -6.96 -12.47 -1.16
N LEU A 12 -7.93 -12.26 -2.04
CA LEU A 12 -7.78 -12.45 -3.49
C LEU A 12 -7.73 -11.11 -4.22
N ILE A 13 -7.19 -10.07 -3.58
CA ILE A 13 -7.14 -8.73 -4.17
C ILE A 13 -6.17 -8.75 -5.34
N SER A 14 -6.70 -8.56 -6.54
CA SER A 14 -5.92 -8.44 -7.78
C SER A 14 -5.75 -6.98 -8.22
N VAL A 15 -6.59 -6.07 -7.73
CA VAL A 15 -6.59 -4.65 -8.08
C VAL A 15 -6.89 -3.82 -6.84
N VAL A 16 -6.14 -2.74 -6.63
CA VAL A 16 -6.46 -1.70 -5.64
C VAL A 16 -6.85 -0.43 -6.40
N PRO A 17 -8.14 -0.06 -6.43
CA PRO A 17 -8.59 1.18 -7.07
C PRO A 17 -7.90 2.41 -6.50
N GLU A 18 -7.70 3.44 -7.33
CA GLU A 18 -7.00 4.68 -6.98
C GLU A 18 -7.53 5.38 -5.72
N LYS A 19 -8.83 5.28 -5.44
CA LYS A 19 -9.48 5.94 -4.31
C LYS A 19 -9.59 5.09 -3.05
N SER A 20 -8.98 3.89 -3.03
CA SER A 20 -9.18 2.91 -1.96
C SER A 20 -8.75 3.41 -0.57
N PHE A 21 -7.78 4.34 -0.53
CA PHE A 21 -7.27 4.91 0.71
C PHE A 21 -7.49 6.42 0.83
N GLU A 22 -8.37 6.98 0.00
CA GLU A 22 -8.76 8.38 0.07
C GLU A 22 -9.40 8.70 1.44
N GLY A 23 -9.02 9.82 2.04
CA GLY A 23 -9.54 10.22 3.36
C GLY A 23 -8.93 9.48 4.55
N LEU A 24 -7.83 8.75 4.38
CA LEU A 24 -7.08 8.10 5.47
C LEU A 24 -5.73 8.77 5.77
N PRO A 25 -5.70 10.07 6.15
CA PRO A 25 -4.44 10.80 6.33
C PRO A 25 -3.59 10.29 7.51
N ALA A 26 -4.18 9.52 8.42
CA ALA A 26 -3.52 8.93 9.59
C ALA A 26 -3.11 7.46 9.38
N LEU A 27 -3.26 6.90 8.17
CA LEU A 27 -2.85 5.52 7.87
C LEU A 27 -1.33 5.38 7.99
N ARG A 28 -0.88 4.49 8.89
CA ARG A 28 0.53 4.21 9.16
C ARG A 28 0.97 2.82 8.73
N HIS A 29 0.09 1.84 8.81
CA HIS A 29 0.41 0.47 8.44
C HIS A 29 -0.62 -0.10 7.45
N LEU A 30 -0.13 -0.65 6.34
CA LEU A 30 -0.93 -1.26 5.30
C LEU A 30 -0.39 -2.67 5.00
N TRP A 31 -1.15 -3.69 5.32
CA TRP A 31 -0.79 -5.08 5.00
C TRP A 31 -1.54 -5.52 3.75
N LEU A 32 -0.80 -5.83 2.69
CA LEU A 32 -1.30 -6.34 1.41
C LEU A 32 -0.67 -7.69 1.05
N ASP A 33 0.00 -8.36 1.99
CA ASP A 33 0.62 -9.66 1.75
C ASP A 33 -0.41 -10.71 1.36
N ASP A 34 0.05 -11.77 0.68
CA ASP A 34 -0.77 -12.94 0.34
C ASP A 34 -2.06 -12.52 -0.39
N ASN A 35 -1.86 -11.87 -1.53
CA ASN A 35 -2.89 -11.40 -2.44
C ASN A 35 -2.50 -11.75 -3.89
N ALA A 36 -3.26 -11.25 -4.87
CA ALA A 36 -3.06 -11.52 -6.28
C ALA A 36 -2.59 -10.29 -7.07
N LEU A 37 -1.97 -9.30 -6.42
CA LEU A 37 -1.51 -8.08 -7.09
C LEU A 37 -0.40 -8.41 -8.08
N THR A 38 -0.55 -7.94 -9.32
CA THR A 38 0.47 -8.09 -10.37
C THR A 38 1.34 -6.84 -10.52
N GLU A 39 0.96 -5.73 -9.89
CA GLU A 39 1.66 -4.45 -9.94
C GLU A 39 1.55 -3.71 -8.60
N ILE A 40 2.44 -2.74 -8.37
CA ILE A 40 2.31 -1.82 -7.24
C ILE A 40 1.14 -0.88 -7.52
N PRO A 41 0.17 -0.70 -6.59
CA PRO A 41 -0.95 0.20 -6.79
C PRO A 41 -0.56 1.66 -6.54
N VAL A 42 0.40 2.18 -7.32
CA VAL A 42 1.04 3.50 -7.12
C VAL A 42 0.02 4.62 -6.97
N LYS A 43 -1.04 4.61 -7.79
CA LYS A 43 -2.10 5.64 -7.73
C LYS A 43 -2.85 5.65 -6.41
N ALA A 44 -3.15 4.48 -5.84
CA ALA A 44 -3.81 4.36 -4.55
C ALA A 44 -2.90 4.76 -3.38
N LEU A 45 -1.59 4.59 -3.55
CA LEU A 45 -0.57 4.96 -2.56
C LEU A 45 -0.16 6.44 -2.63
N ASN A 46 -0.59 7.17 -3.67
CA ASN A 46 -0.05 8.47 -4.05
C ASN A 46 -0.25 9.61 -3.03
N ASN A 47 -1.01 9.38 -1.94
CA ASN A 47 -1.29 10.41 -0.94
C ASN A 47 -1.46 9.83 0.47
N LEU A 48 -0.47 9.07 0.92
CA LEU A 48 -0.44 8.51 2.28
C LEU A 48 0.75 9.08 3.08
N PRO A 49 0.68 10.36 3.50
CA PRO A 49 1.82 11.08 4.07
C PRO A 49 2.28 10.50 5.42
N ALA A 50 1.42 9.77 6.11
CA ALA A 50 1.71 9.13 7.39
C ALA A 50 2.08 7.64 7.27
N LEU A 51 2.12 7.06 6.06
CA LEU A 51 2.39 5.64 5.89
C LEU A 51 3.85 5.34 6.27
N GLN A 52 4.02 4.41 7.20
CA GLN A 52 5.32 4.04 7.78
C GLN A 52 5.73 2.61 7.43
N ALA A 53 4.77 1.68 7.38
CA ALA A 53 5.04 0.33 6.91
C ALA A 53 4.00 -0.12 5.89
N MET A 54 4.48 -0.80 4.86
CA MET A 54 3.64 -1.52 3.92
C MET A 54 4.27 -2.89 3.66
N THR A 55 3.45 -3.91 3.46
CA THR A 55 3.94 -5.25 3.14
C THR A 55 3.19 -5.78 1.92
N LEU A 56 3.92 -6.32 0.96
CA LEU A 56 3.43 -6.77 -0.35
C LEU A 56 3.90 -8.19 -0.68
N ALA A 57 4.42 -8.92 0.31
CA ALA A 57 4.96 -10.27 0.13
C ALA A 57 3.87 -11.22 -0.38
N LEU A 58 4.27 -12.32 -1.02
CA LEU A 58 3.34 -13.33 -1.51
C LEU A 58 2.27 -12.78 -2.48
N ASN A 59 2.60 -11.73 -3.22
CA ASN A 59 1.85 -11.28 -4.40
C ASN A 59 2.51 -11.79 -5.70
N ARG A 60 1.99 -11.36 -6.85
CA ARG A 60 2.47 -11.72 -8.20
C ARG A 60 3.09 -10.53 -8.93
N ILE A 61 3.67 -9.60 -8.15
CA ILE A 61 4.27 -8.37 -8.66
C ILE A 61 5.51 -8.72 -9.46
N TRP A 62 5.47 -8.47 -10.78
CA TRP A 62 6.54 -8.83 -11.70
C TRP A 62 7.46 -7.65 -12.03
N HIS A 63 7.04 -6.43 -11.74
CA HIS A 63 7.82 -5.21 -11.94
C HIS A 63 7.44 -4.14 -10.92
N ILE A 64 8.46 -3.42 -10.45
CA ILE A 64 8.31 -2.26 -9.56
C ILE A 64 8.91 -1.07 -10.32
N PRO A 65 8.10 -0.07 -10.70
CA PRO A 65 8.64 1.12 -11.33
C PRO A 65 9.46 1.97 -10.34
N ASP A 66 10.49 2.67 -10.83
CA ASP A 66 11.39 3.51 -9.99
C ASP A 66 10.65 4.58 -9.17
N TYR A 67 9.47 4.99 -9.64
CA TYR A 67 8.63 5.99 -8.99
C TYR A 67 7.59 5.42 -8.02
N ALA A 68 7.53 4.09 -7.84
CA ALA A 68 6.47 3.41 -7.10
C ALA A 68 6.21 3.96 -5.68
N PHE A 69 7.25 4.46 -5.02
CA PHE A 69 7.21 4.90 -3.62
C PHE A 69 7.70 6.34 -3.42
N GLN A 70 7.91 7.11 -4.49
CA GLN A 70 8.51 8.46 -4.41
C GLN A 70 7.74 9.44 -3.49
N ASN A 71 6.42 9.27 -3.40
CA ASN A 71 5.57 10.14 -2.58
C ASN A 71 5.31 9.60 -1.16
N LEU A 72 5.83 8.42 -0.82
CA LEU A 72 5.69 7.81 0.51
C LEU A 72 6.84 8.27 1.43
N THR A 73 6.89 9.57 1.72
CA THR A 73 8.01 10.22 2.42
C THR A 73 8.23 9.77 3.86
N SER A 74 7.22 9.16 4.49
CA SER A 74 7.29 8.59 5.84
C SER A 74 7.56 7.08 5.88
N LEU A 75 7.69 6.42 4.72
CA LEU A 75 7.84 4.98 4.64
C LEU A 75 9.23 4.56 5.14
N VAL A 76 9.24 3.67 6.12
CA VAL A 76 10.47 3.16 6.76
C VAL A 76 10.61 1.64 6.62
N VAL A 77 9.50 0.93 6.39
CA VAL A 77 9.47 -0.53 6.22
C VAL A 77 8.65 -0.87 4.96
N LEU A 78 9.21 -1.69 4.08
CA LEU A 78 8.61 -2.17 2.84
C LEU A 78 8.88 -3.67 2.65
#